data_AF-A0A1X9SMH2-F1
#
_entry.id   AF-A0A1X9SMH2-F1
#
_cell.length_a   1.000
_cell.length_b   1.000
_cell.length_c   1.000
_cell.angle_alpha   90.00
_cell.angle_beta   90.00
_cell.angle_gamma   90.00
#
_symmetry.space_group_name_H-M   'P 1'
#
loop_
_entity.id
_entity.type
_entity.pdbx_description
1 polymer ?
#
loop_
_entity_poly.entity_id
_entity_poly.type
_entity_poly.pdbx_seq_one_letter_code
_entity_poly.pdbx_strand_id
1 'polypeptide(L)'
;MAVKDNINYIKSEISSQEQFLESAIKGERFFRKNKKFFIIISIVLIIAIIGYGVSNAVEQSAKAELNRAYNSLINNPNDSKSKELLITKNPSLFALFAIKTANDSNSTTLIDEAMALDIDPLLKEILQNLKGNKSAKILSNYNYLLDGYALLKDNKIDEAKSEFAKIPLNSPLQSIAKNLEHYQGK
;
A
#
# COMPACT_ATOMS: atom_id res chain seq x y z
N MET A 1 13.46 8.01 -75.46
CA MET A 1 12.88 8.06 -74.09
C MET A 1 13.66 7.16 -73.13
N ALA A 2 13.83 5.86 -73.43
CA ALA A 2 14.57 4.92 -72.58
C ALA A 2 15.97 5.39 -72.08
N VAL A 3 16.78 6.03 -72.93
CA VAL A 3 18.11 6.53 -72.51
C VAL A 3 18.01 7.71 -71.53
N LYS A 4 17.01 8.58 -71.71
CA LYS A 4 16.79 9.75 -70.84
C LYS A 4 16.25 9.32 -69.47
N ASP A 5 15.40 8.29 -69.45
CA ASP A 5 14.86 7.71 -68.22
C ASP A 5 15.95 6.98 -67.42
N ASN A 6 16.84 6.24 -68.10
CA ASN A 6 18.01 5.61 -67.48
C ASN A 6 18.98 6.66 -66.90
N ILE A 7 19.21 7.78 -67.60
CA ILE A 7 20.07 8.87 -67.10
C ILE A 7 19.44 9.56 -65.88
N ASN A 8 18.12 9.77 -65.88
CA ASN A 8 17.41 10.35 -64.75
C ASN A 8 17.40 9.42 -63.52
N TYR A 9 17.24 8.10 -63.74
CA TYR A 9 17.33 7.09 -62.69
C TYR A 9 18.71 7.08 -62.04
N ILE A 10 19.79 7.02 -62.85
CA ILE A 10 21.17 7.07 -62.36
C ILE A 10 21.43 8.37 -61.57
N LYS A 11 20.93 9.51 -62.07
CA LYS A 11 21.06 10.80 -61.38
C LYS A 11 20.34 10.82 -60.02
N SER A 12 19.18 10.16 -59.94
CA SER A 12 18.40 10.07 -58.70
C SER A 12 19.05 9.16 -57.65
N GLU A 13 19.64 8.03 -58.08
CA GLU A 13 20.40 7.14 -57.18
C GLU A 13 21.66 7.84 -56.66
N ILE A 14 22.41 8.52 -57.53
CA ILE A 14 23.60 9.30 -57.13
C ILE A 14 23.20 10.40 -56.13
N SER A 15 22.11 11.13 -56.38
CA SER A 15 21.63 12.16 -55.45
C SER A 15 21.17 11.59 -54.10
N SER A 16 20.57 10.40 -54.08
CA SER A 16 20.15 9.72 -52.85
C SER A 16 21.37 9.25 -52.04
N GLN A 17 22.39 8.71 -52.71
CA GLN A 17 23.65 8.32 -52.09
C GLN A 17 24.40 9.55 -51.54
N GLU A 18 24.42 10.68 -52.26
CA GLU A 18 25.00 11.92 -51.78
C GLU A 18 24.26 12.46 -50.55
N GLN A 19 22.93 12.45 -50.53
CA GLN A 19 22.14 12.83 -49.35
C GLN A 19 22.38 11.90 -48.17
N PHE A 20 22.56 10.60 -48.42
CA PHE A 20 22.91 9.62 -47.39
C PHE A 20 24.29 9.91 -46.80
N LEU A 21 25.30 10.15 -47.65
CA LEU A 21 26.65 10.49 -47.23
C LEU A 21 26.69 11.84 -46.50
N GLU A 22 25.96 12.85 -46.99
CA GLU A 22 25.84 14.16 -46.34
C GLU A 22 25.18 14.03 -44.96
N SER A 23 24.14 13.20 -44.84
CA SER A 23 23.47 12.91 -43.57
C SER A 23 24.39 12.15 -42.61
N ALA A 24 25.19 11.20 -43.10
CA ALA A 24 26.19 10.50 -42.31
C ALA A 24 27.28 11.44 -41.79
N ILE A 25 27.80 12.33 -42.64
CA ILE A 25 28.83 13.31 -42.28
C ILE A 25 28.27 14.36 -41.30
N LYS A 26 27.03 14.83 -41.50
CA LYS A 26 26.33 15.72 -40.57
C LYS A 26 26.12 15.06 -39.21
N GLY A 27 25.69 13.79 -39.20
CA GLY A 27 25.53 12.98 -37.99
C GLY A 27 26.84 12.80 -37.23
N GLU A 28 27.93 12.48 -37.93
CA GLU A 28 29.26 12.36 -37.35
C GLU A 28 29.74 13.69 -36.74
N ARG A 29 29.59 14.80 -37.48
CA ARG A 29 29.98 16.12 -36.99
C ARG A 29 29.14 16.55 -35.78
N PHE A 30 27.85 16.22 -35.77
CA PHE A 30 26.97 16.47 -34.63
C PHE A 30 27.37 15.66 -33.39
N PHE A 31 27.64 14.36 -33.56
CA PHE A 31 28.09 13.50 -32.47
C PHE A 31 29.47 13.92 -31.93
N ARG A 32 30.43 14.24 -32.82
CA ARG A 32 31.76 14.74 -32.42
C ARG A 32 31.67 16.09 -31.70
N LYS A 33 30.81 17.02 -32.15
CA LYS A 33 30.61 18.33 -31.51
C LYS A 33 29.99 18.19 -30.12
N ASN A 34 29.01 17.30 -29.96
CA ASN A 34 28.27 17.12 -28.71
C ASN A 34 28.73 15.92 -27.88
N LYS A 35 29.90 15.33 -28.20
CA LYS A 35 30.40 14.09 -27.57
C LYS A 35 30.41 14.16 -26.04
N LYS A 36 30.77 15.31 -25.46
CA LYS A 36 30.77 15.54 -24.01
C LYS A 36 29.37 15.41 -23.40
N PHE A 37 28.34 15.93 -24.07
CA PHE A 37 26.95 15.85 -23.63
C PHE A 37 26.44 14.41 -23.61
N PHE A 38 26.72 13.63 -24.66
CA PHE A 38 26.38 12.20 -24.70
C PHE A 38 27.10 11.41 -23.61
N ILE A 39 28.38 11.70 -23.33
CA ILE A 39 29.12 11.07 -22.23
C ILE A 39 28.46 11.37 -20.88
N ILE A 40 28.08 12.63 -20.64
CA ILE A 40 27.39 13.02 -19.39
C ILE A 40 26.06 12.28 -19.24
N ILE A 41 25.24 12.22 -20.31
CA ILE A 41 23.97 11.47 -20.29
C ILE A 41 24.21 9.98 -20.00
N SER A 42 25.19 9.36 -20.65
CA SER A 42 25.52 7.96 -20.40
C SER A 42 25.94 7.71 -18.94
N ILE A 43 26.74 8.61 -18.36
CA ILE A 43 27.14 8.51 -16.95
C ILE A 43 25.92 8.65 -16.03
N VAL A 44 25.07 9.65 -16.27
CA VAL A 44 23.84 9.85 -15.47
C VAL A 44 22.92 8.63 -15.56
N LEU A 45 22.75 8.05 -16.75
CA LEU A 45 21.94 6.85 -16.95
C LEU A 45 22.50 5.66 -16.17
N ILE A 46 23.82 5.45 -16.19
CA ILE A 46 24.47 4.39 -15.41
C ILE A 46 24.25 4.59 -13.91
N ILE A 47 24.44 5.83 -13.41
CA ILE A 47 24.21 6.14 -12.00
C ILE A 47 22.75 5.89 -11.60
N ALA A 48 21.79 6.27 -12.45
CA ALA A 48 20.37 6.04 -12.20
C ALA A 48 20.04 4.54 -12.12
N ILE A 49 20.57 3.73 -13.04
CA ILE A 49 20.36 2.26 -13.04
C ILE A 49 20.95 1.64 -11.78
N ILE A 50 22.18 2.01 -11.40
CA ILE A 50 22.84 1.49 -10.19
C ILE A 50 22.07 1.93 -8.95
N GLY A 51 21.70 3.21 -8.85
CA GLY A 51 20.95 3.75 -7.71
C GLY A 51 19.62 3.04 -7.53
N TYR A 52 18.87 2.81 -8.62
CA TYR A 52 17.61 2.08 -8.58
C TYR A 52 17.82 0.62 -8.14
N GLY A 53 18.83 -0.07 -8.69
CA GLY A 53 19.14 -1.45 -8.33
C GLY A 53 19.49 -1.63 -6.86
N VAL A 54 20.35 -0.75 -6.32
CA VAL A 54 20.73 -0.76 -4.90
C VAL A 54 19.53 -0.44 -4.00
N SER A 55 18.76 0.61 -4.32
CA SER A 55 17.57 0.98 -3.55
C SER A 55 16.58 -0.17 -3.44
N ASN A 56 16.29 -0.82 -4.57
CA ASN A 56 15.36 -1.95 -4.60
C ASN A 56 15.88 -3.16 -3.81
N ALA A 57 17.18 -3.47 -3.88
CA ALA A 57 17.77 -4.54 -3.10
C ALA A 57 17.69 -4.27 -1.59
N VAL A 58 17.99 -3.04 -1.17
CA VAL A 58 17.89 -2.62 0.24
C VAL A 58 16.44 -2.69 0.72
N GLU A 59 15.48 -2.16 -0.04
CA GLU A 59 14.05 -2.23 0.32
C GLU A 59 13.55 -3.67 0.46
N GLN A 60 13.93 -4.56 -0.46
CA GLN A 60 13.55 -5.97 -0.38
C GLN A 60 14.15 -6.66 0.84
N SER A 61 15.42 -6.37 1.14
CA SER A 61 16.09 -6.92 2.32
C SER A 61 15.42 -6.47 3.62
N ALA A 62 15.06 -5.19 3.72
CA ALA A 62 14.37 -4.61 4.87
C ALA A 62 12.97 -5.21 5.04
N LYS A 63 12.20 -5.35 3.95
CA LYS A 63 10.88 -6.02 3.97
C LYS A 63 11.00 -7.47 4.44
N ALA A 64 12.00 -8.21 3.94
CA ALA A 64 12.22 -9.59 4.32
C ALA A 64 12.61 -9.73 5.80
N GLU A 65 13.43 -8.82 6.32
CA GLU A 65 13.81 -8.78 7.73
C GLU A 65 12.59 -8.55 8.64
N LEU A 66 11.76 -7.56 8.32
CA LEU A 66 10.56 -7.25 9.10
C LEU A 66 9.54 -8.39 9.06
N ASN A 67 9.33 -9.02 7.91
CA ASN A 67 8.43 -10.17 7.80
C ASN A 67 8.94 -11.37 8.61
N ARG A 68 10.26 -11.59 8.65
CA ARG A 68 10.85 -12.63 9.51
C ARG A 68 10.64 -12.30 10.98
N ALA A 69 10.88 -11.06 11.39
CA ALA A 69 10.65 -10.61 12.77
C ALA A 69 9.18 -10.79 13.17
N TYR A 70 8.24 -10.43 12.29
CA TYR A 70 6.81 -10.65 12.50
C TYR A 70 6.45 -12.12 12.67
N ASN A 71 6.96 -12.99 11.80
CA ASN A 71 6.73 -14.44 11.92
C ASN A 71 7.35 -15.02 13.19
N SER A 72 8.55 -14.58 13.55
CA SER A 72 9.21 -14.98 14.82
C SER A 72 8.36 -14.58 16.01
N LEU A 73 7.78 -13.38 16.02
CA LEU A 73 6.94 -12.89 17.10
C LEU A 73 5.58 -13.62 17.16
N ILE A 74 5.00 -14.00 16.02
CA ILE A 74 3.81 -14.87 15.97
C ILE A 74 4.10 -16.24 16.60
N ASN A 75 5.24 -16.85 16.23
CA ASN A 75 5.59 -18.19 16.70
C ASN A 75 6.09 -18.20 18.15
N ASN A 76 6.76 -17.12 18.57
CA ASN A 76 7.27 -16.91 19.91
C ASN A 76 6.96 -15.47 20.37
N PRO A 77 5.80 -15.25 21.03
CA PRO A 77 5.38 -13.93 21.51
C PRO A 77 6.35 -13.24 22.48
N ASN A 78 7.29 -13.97 23.06
CA ASN A 78 8.28 -13.46 24.01
C ASN A 78 9.62 -13.09 23.36
N ASP A 79 9.73 -13.14 22.03
CA ASP A 79 10.94 -12.73 21.32
C ASP A 79 11.13 -11.20 21.37
N SER A 80 11.90 -10.76 22.37
CA SER A 80 12.20 -9.34 22.60
C SER A 80 12.91 -8.67 21.43
N LYS A 81 13.78 -9.40 20.71
CA LYS A 81 14.52 -8.85 19.57
C LYS A 81 13.59 -8.58 18.39
N SER A 82 12.75 -9.55 18.07
CA SER A 82 11.76 -9.39 16.99
C SER A 82 10.77 -8.28 17.32
N LYS A 83 10.35 -8.18 18.59
CA LYS A 83 9.48 -7.10 19.07
C LYS A 83 10.12 -5.72 18.91
N GLU A 84 11.33 -5.53 19.43
CA GLU A 84 12.06 -4.25 19.35
C GLU A 84 12.32 -3.83 17.90
N LEU A 85 12.68 -4.80 17.04
CA LEU A 85 12.90 -4.57 15.63
C LEU A 85 11.63 -4.05 14.95
N LEU A 86 10.47 -4.66 15.19
CA LEU A 86 9.20 -4.19 14.64
C LEU A 86 8.83 -2.81 15.18
N ILE A 87 8.90 -2.58 16.49
CA ILE A 87 8.58 -1.29 17.10
C ILE A 87 9.44 -0.16 16.50
N THR A 88 10.72 -0.43 16.25
CA THR A 88 11.65 0.60 15.77
C THR A 88 11.53 0.86 14.27
N LYS A 89 11.33 -0.20 13.47
CA LYS A 89 11.42 -0.13 12.00
C LYS A 89 10.06 -0.11 11.30
N ASN A 90 9.04 -0.72 11.91
CA ASN A 90 7.68 -0.74 11.37
C ASN A 90 6.63 -0.93 12.49
N PRO A 91 6.31 0.15 13.24
CA PRO A 91 5.33 0.14 14.32
C PRO A 91 3.97 -0.44 13.92
N SER A 92 3.52 -0.20 12.68
CA SER A 92 2.25 -0.71 12.16
C SER A 92 2.23 -2.24 12.08
N LEU A 93 3.37 -2.88 11.80
CA LEU A 93 3.46 -4.34 11.78
C LEU A 93 3.43 -4.93 13.20
N PHE A 94 3.97 -4.21 14.20
CA PHE A 94 3.76 -4.55 15.61
C PHE A 94 2.29 -4.38 16.04
N ALA A 95 1.61 -3.33 15.58
CA ALA A 95 0.18 -3.14 15.83
C ALA A 95 -0.68 -4.28 15.25
N LEU A 96 -0.35 -4.79 14.05
CA LEU A 96 -1.01 -5.97 13.48
C LEU A 96 -0.80 -7.22 14.34
N PHE A 97 0.41 -7.41 14.88
CA PHE A 97 0.68 -8.50 15.83
C PHE A 97 -0.15 -8.35 17.10
N ALA A 98 -0.27 -7.14 17.65
CA ALA A 98 -1.08 -6.86 18.83
C ALA A 98 -2.57 -7.15 18.57
N ILE A 99 -3.11 -6.75 17.40
CA ILE A 99 -4.48 -7.06 16.96
C ILE A 99 -4.71 -8.58 16.93
N LYS A 100 -3.77 -9.34 16.35
CA LYS A 100 -3.89 -10.80 16.29
C LYS A 100 -3.88 -11.42 17.69
N THR A 101 -2.93 -11.03 18.53
CA THR A 101 -2.71 -11.65 19.85
C THR A 101 -3.79 -11.27 20.86
N ALA A 102 -4.38 -10.08 20.75
CA ALA A 102 -5.50 -9.64 21.59
C ALA A 102 -6.68 -10.62 21.50
N ASN A 103 -6.95 -11.15 20.31
CA ASN A 103 -8.01 -12.13 20.08
C ASN A 103 -7.74 -13.48 20.77
N ASP A 104 -6.46 -13.85 20.94
CA ASP A 104 -6.05 -15.17 21.43
C ASP A 104 -5.82 -15.20 22.96
N SER A 105 -5.49 -14.05 23.59
CA SER A 105 -4.96 -14.01 24.97
C SER A 105 -5.74 -13.13 25.95
N ASN A 106 -6.76 -12.38 25.50
CA ASN A 106 -7.48 -11.41 26.33
C ASN A 106 -6.59 -10.35 27.03
N SER A 107 -5.34 -10.18 26.56
CA SER A 107 -4.37 -9.26 27.15
C SER A 107 -4.39 -7.91 26.43
N THR A 108 -4.75 -6.86 27.17
CA THR A 108 -4.81 -5.47 26.66
C THR A 108 -3.45 -4.76 26.69
N THR A 109 -2.44 -5.37 27.32
CA THR A 109 -1.10 -4.78 27.48
C THR A 109 -0.41 -4.51 26.13
N LEU A 110 -0.50 -5.46 25.19
CA LEU A 110 0.06 -5.32 23.84
C LEU A 110 -0.70 -4.27 23.02
N ILE A 111 -2.01 -4.13 23.24
CA ILE A 111 -2.83 -3.09 22.60
C ILE A 111 -2.34 -1.71 23.06
N ASP A 112 -2.15 -1.52 24.36
CA ASP A 112 -1.71 -0.25 24.93
C ASP A 112 -0.31 0.15 24.45
N GLU A 113 0.59 -0.83 24.39
CA GLU A 113 1.93 -0.63 23.85
C GLU A 113 1.90 -0.24 22.36
N ALA A 114 1.07 -0.91 21.55
CA ALA A 114 0.92 -0.57 20.14
C ALA A 114 0.27 0.81 19.92
N MET A 115 -0.71 1.19 20.75
CA MET A 115 -1.39 2.49 20.66
C MET A 115 -0.51 3.67 21.05
N ALA A 116 0.52 3.45 21.86
CA ALA A 116 1.51 4.46 22.24
C ALA A 116 2.47 4.83 21.08
N LEU A 117 2.55 3.98 20.06
CA LEU A 117 3.41 4.21 18.90
C LEU A 117 2.74 5.12 17.87
N ASP A 118 3.59 5.68 17.00
CA ASP A 118 3.13 6.36 15.79
C ASP A 118 2.81 5.31 14.72
N ILE A 119 1.53 4.99 14.60
CA ILE A 119 0.99 3.95 13.72
C ILE A 119 -0.12 4.55 12.85
N ASP A 120 -0.47 3.81 11.79
CA ASP A 120 -1.57 4.17 10.91
C ASP A 120 -2.87 4.46 11.71
N PRO A 121 -3.58 5.57 11.43
CA PRO A 121 -4.80 5.95 12.15
C PRO A 121 -5.89 4.86 12.13
N LEU A 122 -6.00 4.09 11.04
CA LEU A 122 -6.95 2.98 10.94
C LEU A 122 -6.59 1.86 11.92
N LEU A 123 -5.31 1.53 12.07
CA LEU A 123 -4.87 0.55 13.06
C LEU A 123 -5.16 1.04 14.49
N LYS A 124 -4.99 2.35 14.74
CA LYS A 124 -5.31 2.95 16.03
C LYS A 124 -6.80 2.86 16.37
N GLU A 125 -7.68 3.10 15.40
CA GLU A 125 -9.13 2.93 15.58
C GLU A 125 -9.52 1.46 15.85
N ILE A 126 -8.89 0.50 15.15
CA ILE A 126 -9.14 -0.93 15.38
C ILE A 126 -8.71 -1.33 16.79
N LEU A 127 -7.50 -0.93 17.21
CA LEU A 127 -6.98 -1.22 18.55
C LEU A 127 -7.87 -0.62 19.66
N GLN A 128 -8.37 0.61 19.47
CA GLN A 128 -9.34 1.21 20.38
C GLN A 128 -10.61 0.35 20.49
N ASN A 129 -11.14 -0.11 19.35
CA ASN A 129 -12.33 -0.96 19.32
C ASN A 129 -12.14 -2.29 20.06
N LEU A 130 -10.99 -2.93 19.88
CA LEU A 130 -10.64 -4.16 20.60
C LEU A 130 -10.55 -3.95 22.12
N LYS A 131 -10.20 -2.73 22.57
CA LYS A 131 -10.22 -2.36 24.00
C LYS A 131 -11.63 -2.06 24.52
N GLY A 132 -12.67 -2.16 23.69
CA GLY A 132 -14.04 -1.78 24.03
C GLY A 132 -14.31 -0.28 23.90
N ASN A 133 -13.36 0.52 23.40
CA ASN A 133 -13.62 1.92 23.07
C ASN A 133 -14.26 2.00 21.69
N LYS A 134 -15.45 2.58 21.59
CA LYS A 134 -16.18 2.68 20.32
C LYS A 134 -15.34 3.43 19.28
N SER A 135 -15.09 2.81 18.12
CA SER A 135 -14.51 3.51 16.97
C SER A 135 -15.46 4.60 16.51
N ALA A 136 -14.96 5.84 16.45
CA ALA A 136 -15.78 6.99 16.11
C ALA A 136 -16.17 7.03 14.61
N LYS A 137 -15.43 6.32 13.74
CA LYS A 137 -15.55 6.51 12.29
C LYS A 137 -15.70 5.19 11.54
N ILE A 138 -14.68 4.33 11.54
CA ILE A 138 -14.61 3.17 10.65
C ILE A 138 -15.61 2.08 11.07
N LEU A 139 -15.69 1.78 12.36
CA LEU A 139 -16.54 0.72 12.90
C LEU A 139 -17.81 1.27 13.57
N SER A 140 -18.21 2.51 13.26
CA SER A 140 -19.39 3.16 13.83
C SER A 140 -20.67 2.35 13.61
N ASN A 141 -20.89 1.84 12.40
CA ASN A 141 -22.04 0.96 12.09
C ASN A 141 -22.03 -0.34 12.91
N TYR A 142 -20.84 -0.88 13.20
CA TYR A 142 -20.70 -2.07 14.03
C TYR A 142 -20.99 -1.75 15.50
N ASN A 143 -20.55 -0.58 15.99
CA ASN A 143 -20.88 -0.12 17.34
C ASN A 143 -22.39 0.05 17.53
N TYR A 144 -23.10 0.67 16.57
CA TYR A 144 -24.56 0.79 16.64
C TYR A 144 -25.26 -0.58 16.69
N LEU A 145 -24.76 -1.57 15.93
CA LEU A 145 -25.28 -2.93 15.97
C LEU A 145 -25.05 -3.59 17.34
N LEU A 146 -23.85 -3.47 17.90
CA LEU A 146 -23.52 -4.03 19.21
C LEU A 146 -24.29 -3.35 20.34
N ASP A 147 -24.44 -2.02 20.27
CA ASP A 147 -25.20 -1.23 21.24
C ASP A 147 -26.68 -1.63 21.24
N GLY A 148 -27.30 -1.70 20.06
CA GLY A 148 -28.68 -2.17 19.93
C GLY A 148 -28.84 -3.60 20.43
N TYR A 149 -27.90 -4.48 20.14
CA TYR A 149 -27.93 -5.86 20.63
C TYR A 149 -27.78 -5.96 22.16
N ALA A 150 -26.95 -5.12 22.78
CA ALA A 150 -26.84 -5.04 24.23
C ALA A 150 -28.15 -4.54 24.88
N LEU A 151 -28.79 -3.54 24.28
CA LEU A 151 -30.09 -3.02 24.73
C LEU A 151 -31.21 -4.07 24.62
N LEU A 152 -31.19 -4.91 23.57
CA LEU A 152 -32.12 -6.05 23.47
C LEU A 152 -31.97 -7.03 24.64
N LYS A 153 -30.73 -7.30 25.09
CA LYS A 153 -30.49 -8.16 26.27
C LYS A 153 -31.05 -7.55 27.56
N ASP A 154 -31.04 -6.23 27.66
CA ASP A 154 -31.61 -5.47 28.77
C ASP A 154 -33.14 -5.25 28.64
N ASN A 155 -33.79 -5.86 27.65
CA ASN A 155 -35.21 -5.72 27.32
C ASN A 155 -35.63 -4.28 26.96
N LYS A 156 -34.68 -3.44 26.53
CA LYS A 156 -34.86 -2.05 26.10
C LYS A 156 -35.10 -2.00 24.60
N ILE A 157 -36.27 -2.51 24.19
CA ILE A 157 -36.58 -2.79 22.79
C ILE A 157 -36.65 -1.52 21.92
N ASP A 158 -37.21 -0.45 22.44
CA ASP A 158 -37.37 0.80 21.68
C ASP A 158 -36.02 1.53 21.52
N GLU A 159 -35.19 1.54 22.57
CA GLU A 159 -33.83 2.06 22.49
C GLU A 159 -32.96 1.23 21.54
N ALA A 160 -33.11 -0.10 21.57
CA ALA A 160 -32.39 -0.99 20.66
C ALA A 160 -32.71 -0.69 19.19
N LYS A 161 -33.99 -0.53 18.86
CA LYS A 161 -34.43 -0.13 17.51
C LYS A 161 -33.87 1.24 17.12
N SER A 162 -33.83 2.18 18.06
CA SER A 162 -33.23 3.49 17.80
C SER A 162 -31.74 3.41 17.49
N GLU A 163 -30.99 2.46 18.07
CA GLU A 163 -29.59 2.23 17.72
C GLU A 163 -29.45 1.58 16.33
N PHE A 164 -30.26 0.56 16.02
CA PHE A 164 -30.25 -0.09 14.71
C PHE A 164 -30.58 0.88 13.57
N ALA A 165 -31.49 1.83 13.80
CA ALA A 165 -31.85 2.87 12.83
C ALA A 165 -30.69 3.81 12.45
N LYS A 166 -29.63 3.88 13.26
CA LYS A 166 -28.42 4.67 12.93
C LYS A 166 -27.55 4.00 11.87
N ILE A 167 -27.77 2.71 11.59
CA ILE A 167 -27.04 1.97 10.56
C ILE A 167 -27.59 2.39 9.18
N PRO A 168 -26.73 2.88 8.26
CA PRO A 168 -27.16 3.29 6.92
C PRO A 168 -27.77 2.13 6.11
N LEU A 169 -28.77 2.43 5.29
CA LEU A 169 -29.47 1.42 4.47
C LEU A 169 -28.57 0.69 3.46
N ASN A 170 -27.46 1.30 3.04
CA ASN A 170 -26.46 0.71 2.16
C ASN A 170 -25.36 -0.07 2.91
N SER A 171 -25.45 -0.18 4.23
CA SER A 171 -24.52 -0.94 5.06
C SER A 171 -24.70 -2.45 4.86
N PRO A 172 -23.62 -3.24 4.82
CA PRO A 172 -23.73 -4.70 4.82
C PRO A 172 -24.39 -5.25 6.11
N LEU A 173 -24.40 -4.45 7.19
CA LEU A 173 -25.03 -4.83 8.46
C LEU A 173 -26.56 -4.62 8.47
N GLN A 174 -27.13 -3.98 7.43
CA GLN A 174 -28.55 -3.60 7.45
C GLN A 174 -29.49 -4.80 7.55
N SER A 175 -29.17 -5.90 6.86
CA SER A 175 -29.96 -7.13 6.93
C SER A 175 -29.99 -7.70 8.36
N ILE A 176 -28.85 -7.64 9.07
CA ILE A 176 -28.75 -8.12 10.45
C ILE A 176 -29.54 -7.19 11.38
N ALA A 177 -29.37 -5.87 11.23
CA ALA A 177 -30.07 -4.87 12.01
C ALA A 177 -31.60 -5.04 11.92
N LYS A 178 -32.14 -5.17 10.70
CA LYS A 178 -33.58 -5.41 10.48
C LYS A 178 -34.07 -6.71 11.14
N ASN A 179 -33.30 -7.78 11.04
CA ASN A 179 -33.66 -9.04 11.69
C ASN A 179 -33.75 -8.88 13.21
N LEU A 180 -32.84 -8.09 13.80
CA LEU A 180 -32.82 -7.81 15.24
C LEU A 180 -33.94 -6.83 15.66
N GLU A 181 -34.36 -5.89 14.81
CA GLU A 181 -35.52 -5.01 15.10
C GLU A 181 -36.83 -5.79 15.27
N HIS A 182 -36.94 -6.94 14.60
CA HIS A 182 -38.09 -7.84 14.72
C HIS A 182 -37.98 -8.82 15.89
N TYR A 183 -36.85 -8.84 16.59
CA TYR A 183 -36.65 -9.69 17.76
C TYR A 183 -37.42 -9.09 18.96
N GLN A 184 -38.46 -9.79 19.41
CA GLN A 184 -39.31 -9.34 20.52
C GLN A 184 -38.87 -9.85 21.90
N GLY A 185 -37.71 -10.51 22.00
CA GLY A 185 -37.18 -11.02 23.27
C GLY A 185 -37.97 -12.22 23.84
N LYS A 186 -37.25 -13.14 24.47
CA LYS A 186 -37.73 -13.97 25.58
C LYS A 186 -36.63 -14.01 26.62
#